data_AF-M9SDK2-F1
#
_entry.id   AF-M9SDK2-F1
#
_cell.length_a   1.000
_cell.length_b   1.000
_cell.length_c   1.000
_cell.angle_alpha   90.00
_cell.angle_beta   90.00
_cell.angle_gamma   90.00
#
_symmetry.space_group_name_H-M   'P 1'
#
loop_
_entity.id
_entity.type
_entity.pdbx_description
1 polymer ?
#
loop_
_entity_poly.entity_id
_entity_poly.type
_entity_poly.pdbx_seq_one_letter_code
_entity_poly.pdbx_strand_id
1 'polypeptide(L)'
;MKSISDRKGSLEGLIGIAIVAVIAIVALTVVYGIISMEDDDVDLSFELTTTETTVGIGQEKYIITGMAYTSVIEGMVWSSSDPDIVTVEADPECRNAATITGVAEGDAVVSVTSGEYVRSADIHVTADPAENELKVYNTYTSEKDYALLKGDGFEKGVLSLAFNYGGTAIITLSGYTEEMLSKSESCTGNASKDLSRVTMNVKDTTIGRTVAEGQYYYSLMAKDYVGDLTLTVGGLSVGHSYSVSFYLTPNGGTGYWVTGTFTYNSNDGSMDGTNLFKRTYAWVYEGQRFSFETEFPYGVYSRYHTQNEDYVVGYVSDGKTVYRNSAAAGYEETFFCRSNSVITDLEGKLRAEYLRVYGTGASVTGQAYADFILGFVQINWYYEYDHEQYVTFSDNVDYWTFPMETIYSGCGDCEDTSVLCTTLFAAAGYAAGVYDIPGHAMSAVCIEGYEAPESSSAGDRILYTDIGGGKVYYGCETTTAYHMDVGLADSRLICDEKTGELYDSIKLYML
;
A
#
# COMPACT_ATOMS: atom_id res chain seq x y z
N MET A 1 -2.24 12.97 -66.13
CA MET A 1 -2.01 11.83 -65.21
C MET A 1 -0.52 11.77 -64.88
N LYS A 2 -0.11 12.37 -63.76
CA LYS A 2 1.10 11.94 -63.04
C LYS A 2 0.61 11.04 -61.92
N SER A 3 1.17 9.84 -61.86
CA SER A 3 0.65 8.69 -61.14
C SER A 3 0.51 8.94 -59.64
N ILE A 4 -0.63 8.51 -59.07
CA ILE A 4 -0.89 8.42 -57.63
C ILE A 4 0.07 7.43 -56.94
N SER A 5 0.78 6.57 -57.68
CA SER A 5 1.78 5.65 -57.13
C SER A 5 3.00 6.35 -56.54
N ASP A 6 3.42 7.50 -57.08
CA ASP A 6 4.68 8.14 -56.66
C ASP A 6 4.54 8.91 -55.34
N ARG A 7 3.31 9.19 -54.89
CA ARG A 7 3.04 9.83 -53.60
C ARG A 7 2.88 8.84 -52.44
N LYS A 8 2.65 7.55 -52.70
CA LYS A 8 2.63 6.52 -51.65
C LYS A 8 4.04 6.20 -51.15
N GLY A 9 5.02 6.10 -52.06
CA GLY A 9 6.42 5.84 -51.69
C GLY A 9 7.07 6.95 -50.86
N SER A 10 6.67 8.22 -51.03
CA SER A 10 7.20 9.32 -50.20
C SER A 10 6.54 9.41 -48.83
N LEU A 11 5.27 8.97 -48.70
CA LEU A 11 4.54 9.02 -47.43
C LEU A 11 4.94 7.86 -46.52
N GLU A 12 5.13 6.65 -47.06
CA GLU A 12 5.66 5.50 -46.29
C GLU A 12 7.12 5.73 -45.85
N GLY A 13 7.94 6.39 -46.68
CA GLY A 13 9.29 6.82 -46.30
C GLY A 13 9.32 7.91 -45.23
N LEU A 14 8.40 8.88 -45.29
CA LEU A 14 8.28 9.94 -44.27
C LEU A 14 7.71 9.42 -42.95
N ILE A 15 6.77 8.47 -42.98
CA ILE A 15 6.24 7.78 -41.79
C ILE A 15 7.32 6.89 -41.19
N GLY A 16 8.09 6.15 -41.99
CA GLY A 16 9.22 5.36 -41.51
C GLY A 16 10.32 6.20 -40.85
N ILE A 17 10.67 7.36 -41.44
CA ILE A 17 11.64 8.29 -40.86
C ILE A 17 11.08 8.98 -39.60
N ALA A 18 9.79 9.32 -39.57
CA ALA A 18 9.16 9.91 -38.40
C ALA A 18 9.04 8.91 -37.25
N ILE A 19 8.71 7.64 -37.53
CA ILE A 19 8.66 6.58 -36.52
C ILE A 19 10.07 6.28 -35.98
N VAL A 20 11.08 6.19 -36.85
CA VAL A 20 12.48 5.99 -36.39
C VAL A 20 13.00 7.21 -35.63
N ALA A 21 12.63 8.44 -36.02
CA ALA A 21 12.99 9.66 -35.29
C ALA A 21 12.25 9.75 -33.95
N VAL A 22 10.98 9.35 -33.86
CA VAL A 22 10.22 9.32 -32.60
C VAL A 22 10.74 8.20 -31.70
N ILE A 23 11.05 7.01 -32.23
CA ILE A 23 11.69 5.92 -31.46
C ILE A 23 13.09 6.34 -31.01
N ALA A 24 13.87 7.03 -31.84
CA ALA A 24 15.19 7.54 -31.45
C ALA A 24 15.09 8.69 -30.44
N ILE A 25 14.08 9.57 -30.55
CA ILE A 25 13.82 10.64 -29.58
C ILE A 25 13.32 10.04 -28.27
N VAL A 26 12.42 9.05 -28.28
CA VAL A 26 11.91 8.34 -27.09
C VAL A 26 13.01 7.48 -26.45
N ALA A 27 13.83 6.79 -27.23
CA ALA A 27 15.02 6.11 -26.72
C ALA A 27 16.03 7.11 -26.17
N LEU A 28 16.19 8.28 -26.81
CA LEU A 28 17.01 9.37 -26.29
C LEU A 28 16.39 10.02 -25.06
N THR A 29 15.07 10.08 -24.85
CA THR A 29 14.44 10.60 -23.61
C THR A 29 14.32 9.57 -22.51
N VAL A 30 14.29 8.26 -22.80
CA VAL A 30 14.46 7.20 -21.79
C VAL A 30 15.93 7.14 -21.37
N VAL A 31 16.83 7.22 -22.34
CA VAL A 31 18.25 7.41 -22.06
C VAL A 31 18.47 8.76 -21.37
N TYR A 32 17.76 9.84 -21.71
CA TYR A 32 17.84 11.12 -20.97
C TYR A 32 17.19 11.00 -19.60
N GLY A 33 16.09 10.28 -19.37
CA GLY A 33 15.58 10.02 -18.03
C GLY A 33 16.54 9.19 -17.15
N ILE A 34 17.38 8.38 -17.79
CA ILE A 34 18.45 7.58 -17.14
C ILE A 34 19.79 8.36 -17.07
N ILE A 35 20.02 9.36 -17.94
CA ILE A 35 21.27 10.15 -18.07
C ILE A 35 21.11 11.61 -17.57
N SER A 36 19.89 12.08 -17.34
CA SER A 36 19.54 13.42 -16.86
C SER A 36 19.10 13.43 -15.40
N MET A 37 19.35 12.35 -14.67
CA MET A 37 19.66 12.53 -13.26
C MET A 37 20.99 13.27 -13.27
N GLU A 38 20.99 14.54 -12.83
CA GLU A 38 22.26 15.16 -12.45
C GLU A 38 22.88 14.28 -11.34
N ASP A 39 24.21 14.25 -11.17
CA ASP A 39 24.84 13.46 -10.09
C ASP A 39 24.16 13.70 -8.72
N ASP A 40 23.62 14.91 -8.53
CA ASP A 40 22.83 15.34 -7.37
C ASP A 40 21.50 14.57 -7.18
N ASP A 41 20.81 14.14 -8.25
CA ASP A 41 19.55 13.37 -8.17
C ASP A 41 19.79 11.89 -7.82
N VAL A 42 20.94 11.33 -8.22
CA VAL A 42 21.34 9.97 -7.82
C VAL A 42 21.84 9.96 -6.37
N ASP A 43 22.53 11.04 -5.93
CA ASP A 43 22.98 11.19 -4.55
C ASP A 43 21.80 11.29 -3.57
N LEU A 44 20.73 12.03 -3.90
CA LEU A 44 19.49 12.07 -3.11
C LEU A 44 18.79 10.69 -3.07
N SER A 45 18.95 9.87 -4.10
CA SER A 45 18.27 8.58 -4.23
C SER A 45 18.91 7.42 -3.46
N PHE A 46 20.15 7.58 -2.98
CA PHE A 46 20.92 6.59 -2.22
C PHE A 46 21.12 7.02 -0.76
N GLU A 47 20.27 7.87 -0.19
CA GLU A 47 20.37 8.25 1.24
C GLU A 47 19.90 7.13 2.18
N LEU A 48 20.45 7.08 3.40
CA LEU A 48 19.95 6.21 4.45
C LEU A 48 18.70 6.83 5.08
N THR A 49 17.74 5.99 5.48
CA THR A 49 16.56 6.41 6.25
C THR A 49 16.89 6.97 7.63
N THR A 50 18.16 6.99 8.01
CA THR A 50 18.68 7.72 9.16
C THR A 50 20.17 8.02 8.96
N THR A 51 20.65 9.13 9.52
CA THR A 51 22.09 9.44 9.66
C THR A 51 22.63 9.09 11.04
N GLU A 52 21.77 8.86 12.03
CA GLU A 52 22.13 8.53 13.41
C GLU A 52 21.01 7.71 14.07
N THR A 53 21.35 6.66 14.82
CA THR A 53 20.35 5.97 15.67
C THR A 53 20.99 5.35 16.91
N THR A 54 20.19 5.19 17.96
CA THR A 54 20.54 4.41 19.15
C THR A 54 19.94 3.01 19.09
N VAL A 55 20.70 2.00 19.51
CA VAL A 55 20.32 0.58 19.57
C VAL A 55 20.75 -0.02 20.92
N GLY A 56 19.92 -0.89 21.50
CA GLY A 56 20.28 -1.64 22.70
C GLY A 56 21.23 -2.80 22.43
N ILE A 57 21.97 -3.22 23.47
CA ILE A 57 22.65 -4.51 23.43
C ILE A 57 21.63 -5.63 23.22
N GLY A 58 21.82 -6.42 22.16
CA GLY A 58 20.93 -7.50 21.73
C GLY A 58 19.67 -7.03 21.00
N GLN A 59 19.48 -5.73 20.80
CA GLN A 59 18.35 -5.19 20.04
C GLN A 59 18.68 -5.13 18.55
N GLU A 60 17.68 -5.41 17.72
CA GLU A 60 17.74 -5.29 16.28
C GLU A 60 16.95 -4.07 15.79
N LYS A 61 17.47 -3.37 14.79
CA LYS A 61 16.77 -2.33 14.02
C LYS A 61 17.04 -2.50 12.53
N TYR A 62 16.12 -2.03 11.70
CA TYR A 62 16.30 -2.03 10.25
C TYR A 62 16.85 -0.69 9.79
N ILE A 63 18.00 -0.72 9.12
CA ILE A 63 18.48 0.42 8.36
C ILE A 63 18.18 0.18 6.88
N ILE A 64 17.65 1.20 6.23
CA ILE A 64 17.21 1.10 4.83
C ILE A 64 17.89 2.23 4.05
N THR A 65 18.35 1.92 2.85
CA THR A 65 18.68 2.95 1.85
C THR A 65 17.44 3.26 1.03
N GLY A 66 17.23 4.53 0.72
CA GLY A 66 16.40 4.93 -0.40
C GLY A 66 16.88 4.23 -1.67
N MET A 67 15.95 3.93 -2.57
CA MET A 67 16.30 3.60 -3.95
C MET A 67 15.27 4.27 -4.86
N ALA A 68 15.71 5.28 -5.60
CA ALA A 68 15.17 5.50 -6.93
C ALA A 68 15.87 4.49 -7.85
N TYR A 69 15.08 3.55 -8.39
CA TYR A 69 15.45 2.63 -9.47
C TYR A 69 16.44 1.49 -9.11
N THR A 70 15.85 0.34 -8.76
CA THR A 70 16.48 -0.99 -8.62
C THR A 70 17.28 -1.47 -9.83
N SER A 71 17.26 -0.74 -10.96
CA SER A 71 18.04 -1.05 -12.16
C SER A 71 19.44 -0.43 -12.19
N VAL A 72 19.80 0.47 -11.26
CA VAL A 72 21.06 1.24 -11.33
C VAL A 72 22.06 0.85 -10.21
N ILE A 73 21.58 0.29 -9.11
CA ILE A 73 22.38 0.07 -7.88
C ILE A 73 22.45 -1.44 -7.58
N GLU A 74 23.40 -2.13 -8.21
CA GLU A 74 23.69 -3.54 -7.94
C GLU A 74 24.86 -3.71 -6.96
N GLY A 75 24.89 -4.82 -6.23
CA GLY A 75 26.03 -5.18 -5.38
C GLY A 75 26.20 -4.32 -4.12
N MET A 76 25.09 -3.95 -3.46
CA MET A 76 25.13 -3.28 -2.17
C MET A 76 25.90 -4.12 -1.15
N VAL A 77 26.90 -3.51 -0.52
CA VAL A 77 27.69 -4.12 0.56
C VAL A 77 27.49 -3.31 1.81
N TRP A 78 26.96 -3.97 2.84
CA TRP A 78 26.80 -3.42 4.18
C TRP A 78 28.01 -3.77 5.03
N SER A 79 28.49 -2.81 5.81
CA SER A 79 29.64 -3.01 6.70
C SER A 79 29.51 -2.19 7.97
N SER A 80 30.02 -2.73 9.07
CA SER A 80 30.20 -2.01 10.32
C SER A 80 31.68 -1.64 10.48
N SER A 81 31.97 -0.43 10.96
CA SER A 81 33.33 -0.02 11.32
C SER A 81 33.88 -0.80 12.52
N ASP A 82 33.00 -1.33 13.37
CA ASP A 82 33.35 -2.14 14.53
C ASP A 82 32.27 -3.23 14.80
N PRO A 83 32.45 -4.44 14.24
CA PRO A 83 31.54 -5.57 14.46
C PRO A 83 31.45 -6.07 15.91
N ASP A 84 32.39 -5.70 16.78
CA ASP A 84 32.34 -6.05 18.21
C ASP A 84 31.36 -5.12 18.98
N ILE A 85 30.98 -3.98 18.37
CA ILE A 85 29.99 -3.03 18.91
C ILE A 85 28.65 -3.17 18.19
N VAL A 86 28.64 -3.20 16.85
CA VAL A 86 27.43 -3.36 16.02
C VAL A 86 27.69 -4.34 14.89
N THR A 87 26.89 -5.40 14.79
CA THR A 87 26.85 -6.22 13.58
C THR A 87 25.84 -5.64 12.60
N VAL A 88 26.11 -5.82 11.30
CA VAL A 88 25.17 -5.51 10.24
C VAL A 88 25.04 -6.72 9.32
N GLU A 89 23.81 -7.12 9.05
CA GLU A 89 23.49 -8.20 8.13
C GLU A 89 22.53 -7.66 7.07
N ALA A 90 22.91 -7.79 5.79
CA ALA A 90 22.04 -7.43 4.69
C ALA A 90 20.78 -8.30 4.72
N ASP A 91 19.62 -7.70 4.50
CA ASP A 91 18.38 -8.46 4.39
C ASP A 91 18.46 -9.36 3.13
N PRO A 92 18.29 -10.68 3.28
CA PRO A 92 18.45 -11.62 2.16
C PRO A 92 17.39 -11.45 1.07
N GLU A 93 16.26 -10.82 1.40
CA GLU A 93 15.11 -10.62 0.51
C GLU A 93 14.96 -9.15 0.10
N CYS A 94 15.50 -8.21 0.89
CA CYS A 94 15.44 -6.77 0.66
C CYS A 94 16.84 -6.16 0.54
N ARG A 95 17.41 -6.15 -0.68
CA ARG A 95 18.82 -5.77 -0.90
C ARG A 95 19.21 -4.36 -0.41
N ASN A 96 18.25 -3.45 -0.32
CA ASN A 96 18.44 -2.08 0.19
C ASN A 96 18.13 -1.92 1.68
N ALA A 97 17.99 -3.03 2.40
CA ALA A 97 17.84 -3.03 3.85
C ALA A 97 18.94 -3.89 4.49
N ALA A 98 19.25 -3.56 5.73
CA ALA A 98 20.05 -4.39 6.60
C ALA A 98 19.52 -4.33 8.02
N THR A 99 19.68 -5.43 8.74
CA THR A 99 19.46 -5.48 10.18
C THR A 99 20.77 -5.11 10.86
N ILE A 100 20.71 -4.11 11.74
CA ILE A 100 21.80 -3.78 12.66
C ILE A 100 21.47 -4.37 14.03
N THR A 101 22.46 -4.97 14.68
CA THR A 101 22.31 -5.55 16.02
C THR A 101 23.36 -4.96 16.96
N GLY A 102 22.92 -4.41 18.09
CA GLY A 102 23.83 -3.95 19.13
C GLY A 102 24.51 -5.12 19.83
N VAL A 103 25.84 -5.11 19.90
CA VAL A 103 26.65 -6.20 20.49
C VAL A 103 27.24 -5.78 21.84
N ALA A 104 27.81 -4.58 21.93
CA ALA A 104 28.43 -4.05 23.13
C ALA A 104 28.29 -2.52 23.18
N GLU A 105 28.32 -1.92 24.38
CA GLU A 105 28.24 -0.47 24.50
C GLU A 105 29.38 0.22 23.76
N GLY A 106 29.04 1.26 22.99
CA GLY A 106 30.00 2.03 22.21
C GLY A 106 29.37 2.58 20.94
N ASP A 107 30.21 3.21 20.13
CA ASP A 107 29.81 3.86 18.89
C ASP A 107 30.43 3.14 17.71
N ALA A 108 29.64 2.86 16.68
CA ALA A 108 30.10 2.29 15.43
C ALA A 108 29.41 2.98 14.26
N VAL A 109 30.05 2.97 13.09
CA VAL A 109 29.49 3.48 11.85
C VAL A 109 29.03 2.30 11.01
N VAL A 110 27.75 2.26 10.67
CA VAL A 110 27.24 1.31 9.67
C VAL A 110 27.19 2.02 8.34
N SER A 111 27.79 1.40 7.32
CA SER A 111 27.86 1.96 5.97
C SER A 111 27.30 0.99 4.94
N VAL A 112 26.72 1.54 3.89
CA VAL A 112 26.34 0.83 2.67
C VAL A 112 27.13 1.41 1.50
N THR A 113 27.65 0.53 0.66
CA THR A 113 28.37 0.90 -0.56
C THR A 113 27.75 0.22 -1.77
N SER A 114 27.54 0.96 -2.86
CA SER A 114 27.27 0.39 -4.17
C SER A 114 27.91 1.24 -5.26
N GLY A 115 28.80 0.64 -6.04
CA GLY A 115 29.61 1.39 -7.01
C GLY A 115 30.47 2.45 -6.33
N GLU A 116 30.29 3.71 -6.74
CA GLU A 116 30.98 4.87 -6.15
C GLU A 116 30.20 5.50 -4.98
N TYR A 117 28.95 5.08 -4.76
CA TYR A 117 28.10 5.64 -3.73
C TYR A 117 28.37 5.00 -2.37
N VAL A 118 28.56 5.84 -1.36
CA VAL A 118 28.72 5.44 0.04
C VAL A 118 27.79 6.28 0.90
N ARG A 119 27.06 5.64 1.79
CA ARG A 119 26.36 6.29 2.90
C ARG A 119 26.67 5.59 4.21
N SER A 120 26.56 6.36 5.27
CA SER A 120 26.85 5.92 6.62
C SER A 120 25.85 6.50 7.62
N ALA A 121 25.56 5.72 8.66
CA ALA A 121 24.84 6.17 9.83
C ALA A 121 25.68 5.90 11.08
N ASP A 122 25.69 6.88 11.99
CA ASP A 122 26.30 6.74 13.31
C ASP A 122 25.38 5.91 14.21
N ILE A 123 25.89 4.81 14.76
CA ILE A 123 25.14 3.88 15.61
C ILE A 123 25.69 3.93 17.03
N HIS A 124 24.83 4.34 17.95
CA HIS A 124 25.13 4.40 19.38
C HIS A 124 24.53 3.19 20.10
N VAL A 125 25.38 2.30 20.62
CA VAL A 125 24.94 1.12 21.37
C VAL A 125 25.00 1.38 22.87
N THR A 126 23.89 1.15 23.57
CA THR A 126 23.78 1.36 25.02
C THR A 126 23.17 0.15 25.73
N ALA A 127 23.49 -0.05 27.01
CA ALA A 127 22.88 -1.10 27.81
C ALA A 127 21.38 -0.86 28.11
N ASP A 128 20.99 0.43 28.19
CA ASP A 128 19.63 0.88 28.45
C ASP A 128 19.17 1.77 27.26
N PRO A 129 18.84 1.18 26.09
CA PRO A 129 18.36 1.97 24.97
C PRO A 129 17.02 2.65 25.32
N ALA A 130 16.74 3.78 24.69
CA ALA A 130 15.38 4.30 24.66
C ALA A 130 14.46 3.25 24.00
N GLU A 131 13.26 3.06 24.54
CA GLU A 131 12.24 2.23 23.88
C GLU A 131 11.99 2.74 22.46
N ASN A 132 11.61 1.83 21.55
CA ASN A 132 11.21 2.20 20.21
C ASN A 132 10.11 3.28 20.28
N GLU A 133 10.34 4.39 19.60
CA GLU A 133 9.39 5.49 19.53
C GLU A 133 8.69 5.44 18.17
N LEU A 134 7.37 5.30 18.18
CA LEU A 134 6.57 5.35 16.95
C LEU A 134 6.50 6.78 16.46
N LYS A 135 7.36 7.13 15.49
CA LYS A 135 7.42 8.46 14.88
C LYS A 135 6.84 8.41 13.47
N VAL A 136 5.98 9.37 13.17
CA VAL A 136 5.46 9.61 11.81
C VAL A 136 5.89 11.00 11.40
N TYR A 137 6.59 11.11 10.28
CA TYR A 137 7.17 12.35 9.81
C TYR A 137 6.21 13.07 8.86
N ASN A 138 6.10 14.38 9.03
CA ASN A 138 5.39 15.30 8.15
C ASN A 138 6.36 15.79 7.07
N THR A 139 6.41 15.04 5.97
CA THR A 139 7.32 15.28 4.84
C THR A 139 7.08 16.61 4.13
N TYR A 140 5.90 17.22 4.31
CA TYR A 140 5.55 18.54 3.80
C TYR A 140 6.36 19.68 4.43
N THR A 141 6.82 19.52 5.68
CA THR A 141 7.62 20.54 6.37
C THR A 141 9.10 20.44 5.98
N SER A 142 9.78 21.57 5.83
CA SER A 142 11.23 21.59 5.53
C SER A 142 12.06 20.93 6.63
N GLU A 143 11.62 21.09 7.88
CA GLU A 143 12.25 20.52 9.07
C GLU A 143 11.86 19.05 9.30
N LYS A 144 11.00 18.45 8.46
CA LYS A 144 10.47 17.09 8.66
C LYS A 144 9.95 16.88 10.09
N ASP A 145 9.14 17.81 10.57
CA ASP A 145 8.43 17.74 11.85
C ASP A 145 7.73 16.39 12.00
N TYR A 146 7.57 15.87 13.22
CA TYR A 146 7.00 14.53 13.41
C TYR A 146 5.96 14.44 14.52
N ALA A 147 5.04 13.49 14.36
CA ALA A 147 4.15 13.03 15.42
C ALA A 147 4.78 11.84 16.15
N LEU A 148 5.00 12.00 17.46
CA LEU A 148 5.37 10.91 18.36
C LEU A 148 4.10 10.24 18.88
N LEU A 149 3.83 9.02 18.42
CA LEU A 149 2.64 8.24 18.75
C LEU A 149 2.84 7.42 20.04
N LYS A 150 1.79 7.36 20.86
CA LYS A 150 1.71 6.58 22.10
C LYS A 150 0.30 6.02 22.32
N GLY A 151 0.21 5.00 23.16
CA GLY A 151 -1.04 4.41 23.64
C GLY A 151 -1.57 3.27 22.77
N ASP A 152 -2.45 2.48 23.38
CA ASP A 152 -2.91 1.17 22.90
C ASP A 152 -3.29 1.11 21.42
N GLY A 153 -4.00 2.12 20.88
CA GLY A 153 -4.45 2.10 19.50
C GLY A 153 -3.31 2.11 18.48
N PHE A 154 -2.34 3.01 18.66
CA PHE A 154 -1.18 3.11 17.77
C PHE A 154 -0.17 1.97 18.05
N GLU A 155 0.10 1.68 19.32
CA GLU A 155 1.10 0.67 19.72
C GLU A 155 0.68 -0.76 19.37
N LYS A 156 -0.63 -1.05 19.33
CA LYS A 156 -1.17 -2.35 18.87
C LYS A 156 -1.43 -2.38 17.37
N GLY A 157 -1.10 -1.33 16.62
CA GLY A 157 -1.31 -1.29 15.17
C GLY A 157 -2.77 -1.27 14.73
N VAL A 158 -3.69 -0.82 15.60
CA VAL A 158 -5.14 -0.71 15.31
C VAL A 158 -5.46 0.66 14.73
N LEU A 159 -4.66 1.68 15.04
CA LEU A 159 -4.75 3.02 14.47
C LEU A 159 -3.52 3.31 13.61
N SER A 160 -3.73 4.08 12.54
CA SER A 160 -2.67 4.71 11.77
C SER A 160 -2.72 6.23 11.86
N LEU A 161 -1.58 6.88 11.71
CA LEU A 161 -1.48 8.32 11.47
C LEU A 161 -0.55 8.53 10.29
N ALA A 162 -1.00 9.22 9.26
CA ALA A 162 -0.18 9.67 8.13
C ALA A 162 -0.27 11.20 8.00
N PHE A 163 0.65 11.78 7.25
CA PHE A 163 0.51 13.16 6.76
C PHE A 163 0.32 13.11 5.25
N ASN A 164 -0.66 13.85 4.74
CA ASN A 164 -0.79 14.02 3.29
C ASN A 164 0.21 15.06 2.78
N TYR A 165 0.32 15.20 1.46
CA TYR A 165 1.16 16.19 0.78
C TYR A 165 0.87 17.66 1.18
N GLY A 166 -0.27 17.94 1.81
CA GLY A 166 -0.62 19.27 2.36
C GLY A 166 -0.18 19.47 3.81
N GLY A 167 0.50 18.49 4.41
CA GLY A 167 0.90 18.46 5.81
C GLY A 167 -0.25 18.27 6.80
N THR A 168 -1.40 17.80 6.32
CA THR A 168 -2.57 17.51 7.16
C THR A 168 -2.46 16.10 7.73
N ALA A 169 -2.68 15.94 9.03
CA ALA A 169 -2.66 14.62 9.66
C ALA A 169 -3.96 13.87 9.34
N ILE A 170 -3.82 12.62 8.91
CA ILE A 170 -4.91 11.70 8.59
C ILE A 170 -4.81 10.52 9.55
N ILE A 171 -5.87 10.24 10.32
CA ILE A 171 -5.90 9.14 11.28
C ILE A 171 -6.93 8.11 10.84
N THR A 172 -6.54 6.84 10.76
CA THR A 172 -7.40 5.76 10.26
C THR A 172 -7.56 4.65 11.30
N LEU A 173 -8.76 4.06 11.43
CA LEU A 173 -8.93 2.74 12.04
C LEU A 173 -8.47 1.67 11.05
N SER A 174 -7.29 1.11 11.31
CA SER A 174 -6.46 0.50 10.28
C SER A 174 -6.08 -0.96 10.56
N GLY A 175 -6.76 -1.58 11.51
CA GLY A 175 -6.50 -2.95 11.93
C GLY A 175 -7.63 -3.51 12.78
N TYR A 176 -7.56 -4.81 13.02
CA TYR A 176 -8.52 -5.55 13.82
C TYR A 176 -7.78 -6.52 14.72
N THR A 177 -8.15 -6.58 16.00
CA THR A 177 -7.58 -7.57 16.92
C THR A 177 -8.55 -8.73 17.15
N GLU A 178 -8.04 -9.87 17.63
CA GLU A 178 -8.91 -10.97 18.07
C GLU A 178 -9.91 -10.53 19.16
N GLU A 179 -9.50 -9.61 20.03
CA GLU A 179 -10.40 -9.06 21.05
C GLU A 179 -11.57 -8.32 20.39
N MET A 180 -11.32 -7.56 19.32
CA MET A 180 -12.36 -6.84 18.58
C MET A 180 -13.34 -7.82 17.92
N LEU A 181 -12.85 -8.90 17.30
CA LEU A 181 -13.69 -9.97 16.77
C LEU A 181 -14.53 -10.68 17.84
N SER A 182 -14.05 -10.72 19.09
CA SER A 182 -14.77 -11.39 20.19
C SER A 182 -15.95 -10.58 20.72
N LYS A 183 -16.08 -9.29 20.37
CA LYS A 183 -17.13 -8.40 20.90
C LYS A 183 -18.52 -8.71 20.33
N SER A 184 -18.59 -9.36 19.18
CA SER A 184 -19.82 -9.85 18.57
C SER A 184 -19.54 -11.02 17.62
N GLU A 185 -20.44 -12.00 17.56
CA GLU A 185 -20.34 -13.11 16.59
C GLU A 185 -20.54 -12.64 15.14
N SER A 186 -21.13 -11.46 14.93
CA SER A 186 -21.29 -10.86 13.61
C SER A 186 -20.03 -10.17 13.09
N CYS A 187 -19.01 -9.95 13.94
CA CYS A 187 -17.77 -9.34 13.52
C CYS A 187 -16.99 -10.28 12.60
N THR A 188 -16.64 -9.78 11.43
CA THR A 188 -15.89 -10.46 10.38
C THR A 188 -14.45 -9.98 10.27
N GLY A 189 -14.10 -8.85 10.86
CA GLY A 189 -12.82 -8.15 10.66
C GLY A 189 -12.94 -6.95 9.72
N ASN A 190 -14.09 -6.80 9.05
CA ASN A 190 -14.36 -5.67 8.16
C ASN A 190 -15.10 -4.57 8.92
N ALA A 191 -14.42 -3.46 9.18
CA ALA A 191 -14.97 -2.36 9.95
C ALA A 191 -16.20 -1.67 9.31
N SER A 192 -16.30 -1.63 7.96
CA SER A 192 -17.50 -1.10 7.26
C SER A 192 -18.76 -1.89 7.56
N LYS A 193 -18.60 -3.19 7.81
CA LYS A 193 -19.70 -4.14 8.00
C LYS A 193 -19.96 -4.44 9.46
N ASP A 194 -18.93 -4.46 10.28
CA ASP A 194 -19.01 -4.98 11.64
C ASP A 194 -19.58 -3.97 12.64
N LEU A 195 -19.53 -2.67 12.32
CA LEU A 195 -19.81 -1.61 13.28
C LEU A 195 -21.17 -0.93 13.00
N SER A 196 -22.01 -0.86 14.03
CA SER A 196 -23.26 -0.07 14.06
C SER A 196 -23.00 1.41 14.42
N ARG A 197 -21.83 1.73 14.97
CA ARG A 197 -21.47 3.09 15.33
C ARG A 197 -19.97 3.23 15.49
N VAL A 198 -19.43 4.33 14.97
CA VAL A 198 -18.08 4.83 15.24
C VAL A 198 -18.19 6.27 15.75
N THR A 199 -17.45 6.61 16.79
CA THR A 199 -17.38 8.00 17.28
C THR A 199 -15.94 8.35 17.56
N MET A 200 -15.45 9.39 16.89
CA MET A 200 -14.07 9.86 16.95
C MET A 200 -13.96 11.19 17.71
N ASN A 201 -12.88 11.35 18.48
CA ASN A 201 -12.62 12.60 19.19
C ASN A 201 -11.14 12.97 19.07
N VAL A 202 -10.83 14.20 18.64
CA VAL A 202 -9.48 14.78 18.66
C VAL A 202 -9.53 16.26 19.02
N LYS A 203 -8.63 16.74 19.90
CA LYS A 203 -8.38 18.18 20.16
C LYS A 203 -9.69 18.97 20.38
N ASP A 204 -10.51 18.53 21.34
CA ASP A 204 -11.83 19.10 21.66
C ASP A 204 -12.88 19.09 20.52
N THR A 205 -12.57 18.45 19.39
CA THR A 205 -13.47 18.21 18.26
C THR A 205 -14.00 16.78 18.37
N THR A 206 -15.31 16.65 18.60
CA THR A 206 -16.02 15.37 18.55
C THR A 206 -16.70 15.24 17.18
N ILE A 207 -16.34 14.21 16.43
CA ILE A 207 -17.03 13.81 15.20
C ILE A 207 -17.64 12.44 15.47
N GLY A 208 -18.96 12.36 15.51
CA GLY A 208 -19.67 11.11 15.78
C GLY A 208 -20.79 10.88 14.79
N ARG A 209 -20.90 9.66 14.27
CA ARG A 209 -21.99 9.22 13.39
C ARG A 209 -22.60 7.94 13.92
N THR A 210 -23.93 7.83 13.84
CA THR A 210 -24.67 6.57 14.04
C THR A 210 -24.79 5.88 12.70
N VAL A 211 -24.26 4.66 12.55
CA VAL A 211 -24.50 3.83 11.35
C VAL A 211 -25.92 3.28 11.50
N ALA A 212 -26.79 3.53 10.52
CA ALA A 212 -28.18 3.10 10.62
C ALA A 212 -28.28 1.56 10.57
N GLU A 213 -29.02 0.98 11.51
CA GLU A 213 -29.28 -0.47 11.59
C GLU A 213 -29.97 -0.97 10.30
N GLY A 214 -29.40 -1.97 9.63
CA GLY A 214 -30.02 -2.64 8.47
C GLY A 214 -29.69 -2.09 7.08
N GLN A 215 -28.69 -1.22 6.92
CA GLN A 215 -28.11 -0.94 5.59
C GLN A 215 -27.05 -1.99 5.24
N TYR A 216 -27.47 -3.00 4.46
CA TYR A 216 -26.56 -3.92 3.79
C TYR A 216 -26.15 -3.28 2.47
N TYR A 217 -24.91 -2.78 2.38
CA TYR A 217 -24.38 -2.14 1.18
C TYR A 217 -24.02 -3.19 0.12
N TYR A 218 -25.04 -3.71 -0.56
CA TYR A 218 -24.90 -4.46 -1.80
C TYR A 218 -24.86 -3.48 -2.98
N SER A 219 -23.70 -2.87 -3.16
CA SER A 219 -23.26 -2.17 -4.38
C SER A 219 -24.06 -0.97 -4.87
N LEU A 220 -23.35 -0.20 -5.70
CA LEU A 220 -23.65 1.09 -6.32
C LEU A 220 -23.20 2.30 -5.50
N MET A 221 -22.05 2.84 -5.93
CA MET A 221 -21.82 4.28 -6.11
C MET A 221 -22.28 5.14 -4.93
N ALA A 222 -21.57 5.04 -3.80
CA ALA A 222 -21.87 5.85 -2.63
C ALA A 222 -21.26 7.25 -2.77
N LYS A 223 -21.96 8.11 -3.52
CA LYS A 223 -21.75 9.57 -3.47
C LYS A 223 -22.31 10.21 -2.19
N ASP A 224 -23.05 9.46 -1.38
CA ASP A 224 -23.66 9.99 -0.17
C ASP A 224 -23.20 9.21 1.06
N TYR A 225 -22.31 9.86 1.83
CA TYR A 225 -21.90 9.62 3.21
C TYR A 225 -20.55 8.93 3.53
N VAL A 226 -19.45 9.64 3.23
CA VAL A 226 -18.33 10.09 4.11
C VAL A 226 -17.77 9.12 5.17
N GLY A 227 -16.54 8.62 4.94
CA GLY A 227 -15.39 8.74 5.86
C GLY A 227 -15.51 8.34 7.34
N ASP A 228 -16.12 7.21 7.67
CA ASP A 228 -16.39 6.84 9.07
C ASP A 228 -15.21 6.17 9.80
N LEU A 229 -14.10 5.90 9.11
CA LEU A 229 -12.87 5.35 9.69
C LEU A 229 -11.65 6.27 9.54
N THR A 230 -11.78 7.37 8.81
CA THR A 230 -10.71 8.34 8.52
C THR A 230 -11.00 9.68 9.22
N LEU A 231 -9.99 10.31 9.81
CA LEU A 231 -10.09 11.61 10.47
C LEU A 231 -8.98 12.56 10.02
N THR A 232 -9.40 13.68 9.44
CA THR A 232 -8.51 14.74 8.97
C THR A 232 -8.32 15.82 10.03
N VAL A 233 -7.08 16.06 10.43
CA VAL A 233 -6.69 17.00 11.49
C VAL A 233 -5.76 18.08 10.93
N GLY A 234 -6.33 19.26 10.66
CA GLY A 234 -5.58 20.45 10.25
C GLY A 234 -5.07 21.29 11.42
N GLY A 235 -4.03 22.10 11.18
CA GLY A 235 -3.56 23.12 12.13
C GLY A 235 -2.96 22.55 13.41
N LEU A 236 -1.91 21.72 13.27
CA LEU A 236 -1.11 21.23 14.39
C LEU A 236 -0.14 22.31 14.90
N SER A 237 0.14 22.27 16.20
CA SER A 237 1.07 23.17 16.87
C SER A 237 2.22 22.36 17.46
N VAL A 238 3.45 22.74 17.13
CA VAL A 238 4.65 22.14 17.72
C VAL A 238 4.60 22.20 19.25
N GLY A 239 5.05 21.11 19.90
CA GLY A 239 5.09 20.93 21.34
C GLY A 239 3.73 20.60 21.99
N HIS A 240 2.67 20.37 21.19
CA HIS A 240 1.35 20.04 21.70
C HIS A 240 1.04 18.55 21.56
N SER A 241 0.39 18.00 22.58
CA SER A 241 -0.14 16.63 22.57
C SER A 241 -1.63 16.62 22.22
N TYR A 242 -2.01 15.63 21.45
CA TYR A 242 -3.36 15.38 20.96
C TYR A 242 -3.78 13.98 21.38
N SER A 243 -5.00 13.86 21.90
CA SER A 243 -5.61 12.56 22.18
C SER A 243 -6.60 12.22 21.09
N VAL A 244 -6.57 10.99 20.62
CA VAL A 244 -7.57 10.40 19.74
C VAL A 244 -8.32 9.28 20.46
N SER A 245 -9.64 9.23 20.31
CA SER A 245 -10.44 8.11 20.79
C SER A 245 -11.52 7.72 19.80
N PHE A 246 -11.60 6.43 19.53
CA PHE A 246 -12.65 5.77 18.76
C PHE A 246 -13.53 4.97 19.71
N TYR A 247 -14.81 5.31 19.77
CA TYR A 247 -15.81 4.44 20.38
C TYR A 247 -16.45 3.59 19.30
N LEU A 248 -16.15 2.29 19.32
CA LEU A 248 -16.59 1.32 18.33
C LEU A 248 -17.77 0.54 18.91
N THR A 249 -18.91 0.50 18.22
CA THR A 249 -20.08 -0.31 18.63
C THR A 249 -20.33 -1.42 17.61
N PRO A 250 -19.94 -2.67 17.91
CA PRO A 250 -20.21 -3.80 17.03
C PRO A 250 -21.71 -4.03 16.81
N ASN A 251 -22.07 -4.51 15.63
CA ASN A 251 -23.43 -4.93 15.29
C ASN A 251 -23.87 -6.05 16.25
N GLY A 252 -24.87 -5.77 17.11
CA GLY A 252 -25.36 -6.74 18.10
C GLY A 252 -24.41 -7.02 19.28
N GLY A 253 -23.33 -6.24 19.42
CA GLY A 253 -22.31 -6.41 20.48
C GLY A 253 -22.27 -5.26 21.49
N THR A 254 -21.31 -5.33 22.41
CA THR A 254 -21.03 -4.25 23.37
C THR A 254 -19.94 -3.33 22.84
N GLY A 255 -20.19 -2.01 22.86
CA GLY A 255 -19.21 -1.03 22.40
C GLY A 255 -17.99 -0.89 23.31
N TYR A 256 -16.86 -0.47 22.75
CA TYR A 256 -15.58 -0.35 23.43
C TYR A 256 -14.74 0.80 22.86
N TRP A 257 -13.67 1.15 23.57
CA TRP A 257 -12.78 2.25 23.21
C TRP A 257 -11.47 1.75 22.63
N VAL A 258 -11.03 2.41 21.57
CA VAL A 258 -9.65 2.40 21.09
C VAL A 258 -9.11 3.81 21.25
N THR A 259 -7.98 3.97 21.92
CA THR A 259 -7.42 5.29 22.22
C THR A 259 -5.96 5.38 21.81
N GLY A 260 -5.55 6.55 21.35
CA GLY A 260 -4.15 6.88 21.09
C GLY A 260 -3.86 8.31 21.51
N THR A 261 -2.58 8.64 21.63
CA THR A 261 -2.12 10.01 21.79
C THR A 261 -0.96 10.25 20.86
N PHE A 262 -0.83 11.46 20.33
CA PHE A 262 0.37 11.86 19.62
C PHE A 262 0.82 13.26 20.01
N THR A 263 2.12 13.47 20.11
CA THR A 263 2.72 14.80 20.31
C THR A 263 3.36 15.25 19.02
N TYR A 264 2.99 16.44 18.53
CA TYR A 264 3.59 17.01 17.33
C TYR A 264 4.82 17.83 17.70
N ASN A 265 5.98 17.47 17.16
CA ASN A 265 7.27 18.03 17.50
C ASN A 265 7.94 18.64 16.27
N SER A 266 8.69 19.72 16.49
CA SER A 266 9.63 20.20 15.48
C SER A 266 10.78 19.23 15.35
N ASN A 267 11.40 19.21 14.18
CA ASN A 267 12.58 18.40 13.93
C ASN A 267 13.66 19.24 13.23
N ASP A 268 14.72 18.62 12.71
CA ASP A 268 15.89 19.31 12.15
C ASP A 268 16.11 19.06 10.64
N GLY A 269 15.10 18.49 9.98
CA GLY A 269 15.14 18.07 8.58
C GLY A 269 15.55 16.61 8.38
N SER A 270 16.10 15.94 9.40
CA SER A 270 16.42 14.51 9.33
C SER A 270 15.18 13.65 9.56
N MET A 271 15.19 12.40 9.11
CA MET A 271 14.18 11.42 9.50
C MET A 271 14.89 10.18 10.02
N ASP A 272 14.35 9.58 11.07
CA ASP A 272 14.67 8.22 11.50
C ASP A 272 13.52 7.29 11.13
N GLY A 273 13.63 6.70 9.93
CA GLY A 273 12.70 5.71 9.39
C GLY A 273 12.97 4.27 9.86
N THR A 274 13.90 4.05 10.78
CA THR A 274 14.29 2.70 11.23
C THR A 274 13.32 2.09 12.25
N ASN A 275 12.44 2.93 12.82
CA ASN A 275 11.44 2.49 13.78
C ASN A 275 10.44 1.51 13.14
N LEU A 276 10.18 0.40 13.83
CA LEU A 276 9.21 -0.60 13.41
C LEU A 276 7.80 -0.15 13.75
N PHE A 277 6.93 -0.20 12.74
CA PHE A 277 5.49 -0.06 12.87
C PHE A 277 4.85 -1.43 12.95
N LYS A 278 3.83 -1.55 13.79
CA LYS A 278 3.03 -2.75 13.92
C LYS A 278 1.71 -2.62 13.18
N ARG A 279 1.25 -3.72 12.60
CA ARG A 279 -0.10 -3.92 12.10
C ARG A 279 -0.66 -5.24 12.58
N THR A 280 -1.91 -5.20 13.06
CA THR A 280 -2.61 -6.40 13.52
C THR A 280 -3.83 -6.64 12.64
N TYR A 281 -3.93 -7.87 12.17
CA TYR A 281 -5.04 -8.36 11.36
C TYR A 281 -5.78 -9.44 12.13
N ALA A 282 -7.10 -9.40 12.06
CA ALA A 282 -7.96 -10.46 12.58
C ALA A 282 -9.24 -10.50 11.76
N TRP A 283 -9.54 -11.66 11.18
CA TRP A 283 -10.72 -11.81 10.32
C TRP A 283 -11.38 -13.19 10.43
N VAL A 284 -12.59 -13.28 9.89
CA VAL A 284 -13.36 -14.52 9.77
C VAL A 284 -13.47 -14.90 8.30
N TYR A 285 -12.98 -16.10 7.95
CA TYR A 285 -13.10 -16.66 6.61
C TYR A 285 -13.63 -18.10 6.71
N GLU A 286 -14.67 -18.44 5.94
CA GLU A 286 -15.37 -19.73 6.01
C GLU A 286 -15.76 -20.18 7.44
N GLY A 287 -16.12 -19.21 8.28
CA GLY A 287 -16.48 -19.44 9.68
C GLY A 287 -15.30 -19.75 10.61
N GLN A 288 -14.06 -19.74 10.10
CA GLN A 288 -12.84 -19.87 10.87
C GLN A 288 -12.27 -18.50 11.21
N ARG A 289 -11.65 -18.38 12.38
CA ARG A 289 -10.97 -17.15 12.82
C ARG A 289 -9.48 -17.25 12.54
N PHE A 290 -8.95 -16.18 11.99
CA PHE A 290 -7.54 -15.99 11.68
C PHE A 290 -7.07 -14.69 12.30
N SER A 291 -5.81 -14.66 12.71
CA SER A 291 -5.17 -13.44 13.15
C SER A 291 -3.66 -13.56 13.04
N PHE A 292 -3.00 -12.43 12.83
CA PHE A 292 -1.55 -12.32 13.01
C PHE A 292 -1.15 -10.85 13.12
N GLU A 293 0.10 -10.62 13.51
CA GLU A 293 0.73 -9.30 13.51
C GLU A 293 1.88 -9.27 12.50
N THR A 294 2.06 -8.13 11.84
CA THR A 294 3.26 -7.83 11.05
C THR A 294 3.91 -6.56 11.56
N GLU A 295 5.23 -6.54 11.47
CA GLU A 295 6.04 -5.38 11.83
C GLU A 295 6.85 -4.98 10.60
N PHE A 296 6.94 -3.69 10.34
CA PHE A 296 7.69 -3.17 9.20
C PHE A 296 8.32 -1.81 9.51
N PRO A 297 9.48 -1.49 8.93
CA PRO A 297 10.11 -0.20 9.18
C PRO A 297 9.32 0.95 8.54
N TYR A 298 9.16 2.06 9.26
CA TYR A 298 8.47 3.26 8.76
C TYR A 298 9.07 3.77 7.45
N GLY A 299 10.39 3.69 7.32
CA GLY A 299 11.13 4.13 6.14
C GLY A 299 10.70 3.40 4.86
N VAL A 300 10.22 2.15 4.95
CA VAL A 300 9.67 1.43 3.79
C VAL A 300 8.40 2.13 3.28
N TYR A 301 7.46 2.43 4.18
CA TYR A 301 6.25 3.18 3.83
C TYR A 301 6.59 4.58 3.32
N SER A 302 7.38 5.35 4.08
CA SER A 302 7.72 6.73 3.74
C SER A 302 8.40 6.85 2.37
N ARG A 303 9.24 5.87 2.01
CA ARG A 303 9.83 5.77 0.67
C ARG A 303 8.78 5.66 -0.42
N TYR A 304 7.87 4.67 -0.32
CA TYR A 304 6.85 4.47 -1.34
C TYR A 304 5.91 5.66 -1.42
N HIS A 305 5.54 6.23 -0.28
CA HIS A 305 4.70 7.41 -0.22
C HIS A 305 5.35 8.62 -0.92
N THR A 306 6.59 8.96 -0.55
CA THR A 306 7.33 10.08 -1.17
C THR A 306 7.54 9.84 -2.67
N GLN A 307 7.91 8.61 -3.05
CA GLN A 307 8.05 8.25 -4.46
C GLN A 307 6.74 8.43 -5.22
N ASN A 308 5.60 8.09 -4.60
CA ASN A 308 4.31 8.19 -5.26
C ASN A 308 3.87 9.65 -5.43
N GLU A 309 4.20 10.53 -4.48
CA GLU A 309 3.99 11.99 -4.61
C GLU A 309 4.61 12.56 -5.89
N ASP A 310 5.78 12.07 -6.32
CA ASP A 310 6.45 12.50 -7.56
C ASP A 310 5.68 12.11 -8.84
N TYR A 311 4.83 11.07 -8.76
CA TYR A 311 4.02 10.63 -9.90
C TYR A 311 2.68 11.35 -9.98
N VAL A 312 2.27 12.11 -8.97
CA VAL A 312 0.98 12.81 -9.00
C VAL A 312 1.07 14.05 -9.88
N VAL A 313 0.27 14.08 -10.94
CA VAL A 313 0.15 15.25 -11.81
C VAL A 313 -1.25 15.85 -11.74
N GLY A 314 -1.31 17.18 -11.69
CA GLY A 314 -2.56 17.93 -11.85
C GLY A 314 -2.77 18.30 -13.32
N TYR A 315 -3.92 17.95 -13.89
CA TYR A 315 -4.33 18.43 -15.21
C TYR A 315 -5.76 18.95 -15.19
N VAL A 316 -6.12 19.78 -16.18
CA VAL A 316 -7.46 20.36 -16.27
C VAL A 316 -8.33 19.51 -17.21
N SER A 317 -9.42 18.96 -16.67
CA SER A 317 -10.45 18.24 -17.41
C SER A 317 -11.82 18.87 -17.13
N ASP A 318 -12.58 19.20 -18.18
CA ASP A 318 -13.90 19.84 -18.09
C ASP A 318 -13.97 21.05 -17.14
N GLY A 319 -12.90 21.85 -17.09
CA GLY A 319 -12.80 23.05 -16.25
C GLY A 319 -12.54 22.78 -14.77
N LYS A 320 -12.26 21.54 -14.38
CA LYS A 320 -11.81 21.15 -13.04
C LYS A 320 -10.38 20.64 -13.08
N THR A 321 -9.60 20.91 -12.03
CA THR A 321 -8.32 20.25 -11.83
C THR A 321 -8.60 18.82 -11.35
N VAL A 322 -7.96 17.86 -11.99
CA VAL A 322 -7.94 16.44 -11.64
C VAL A 322 -6.50 16.08 -11.28
N TYR A 323 -6.32 15.40 -10.16
CA TYR A 323 -5.04 14.86 -9.75
C TYR A 323 -5.05 13.35 -9.98
N ARG A 324 -4.06 12.85 -10.72
CA ARG A 324 -3.88 11.41 -10.95
C ARG A 324 -2.40 11.07 -11.02
N ASN A 325 -2.03 9.85 -10.66
CA ASN A 325 -0.69 9.35 -10.96
C ASN A 325 -0.51 9.28 -12.49
N SER A 326 0.56 9.88 -13.00
CA SER A 326 0.97 9.79 -14.39
C SER A 326 2.47 9.60 -14.42
N ALA A 327 2.94 8.42 -14.83
CA ALA A 327 4.28 8.35 -15.39
C ALA A 327 4.25 8.87 -16.84
N ALA A 328 5.39 9.33 -17.33
CA ALA A 328 5.60 9.57 -18.75
C ALA A 328 5.32 8.27 -19.57
N ALA A 329 5.09 8.43 -20.88
CA ALA A 329 4.65 7.37 -21.80
C ALA A 329 5.21 5.96 -21.51
N GLY A 330 4.31 4.98 -21.32
CA GLY A 330 4.66 3.59 -21.00
C GLY A 330 4.19 3.10 -19.63
N TYR A 331 3.37 3.90 -18.92
CA TYR A 331 2.74 3.51 -17.67
C TYR A 331 1.71 2.40 -17.86
N GLU A 332 1.84 1.33 -17.07
CA GLU A 332 0.86 0.26 -16.94
C GLU A 332 0.47 0.15 -15.47
N GLU A 333 -0.77 -0.25 -15.18
CA GLU A 333 -1.30 -0.24 -13.81
C GLU A 333 -0.55 -1.21 -12.87
N THR A 334 0.10 -2.24 -13.42
CA THR A 334 0.99 -3.14 -12.67
C THR A 334 2.29 -2.48 -12.19
N PHE A 335 2.56 -1.23 -12.58
CA PHE A 335 3.68 -0.44 -12.06
C PHE A 335 3.66 -0.35 -10.53
N PHE A 336 2.48 -0.24 -9.93
CA PHE A 336 2.31 -0.15 -8.48
C PHE A 336 2.44 -1.48 -7.75
N CYS A 337 2.34 -2.61 -8.45
CA CYS A 337 2.48 -3.94 -7.88
C CYS A 337 3.94 -4.24 -7.52
N ARG A 338 4.44 -3.58 -6.47
CA ARG A 338 5.82 -3.66 -5.98
C ARG A 338 5.88 -4.52 -4.73
N SER A 339 6.48 -5.69 -4.87
CA SER A 339 6.81 -6.54 -3.72
C SER A 339 8.06 -6.04 -2.99
N ASN A 340 8.15 -6.38 -1.71
CA ASN A 340 9.29 -6.14 -0.81
C ASN A 340 9.23 -7.14 0.35
N SER A 341 10.19 -7.12 1.28
CA SER A 341 10.22 -8.09 2.40
C SER A 341 8.98 -8.05 3.29
N VAL A 342 8.30 -6.91 3.44
CA VAL A 342 7.05 -6.81 4.20
C VAL A 342 5.92 -7.56 3.49
N ILE A 343 5.84 -7.47 2.17
CA ILE A 343 4.84 -8.21 1.37
C ILE A 343 5.12 -9.72 1.42
N THR A 344 6.39 -10.11 1.33
CA THR A 344 6.79 -11.52 1.47
C THR A 344 6.50 -12.06 2.87
N ASP A 345 6.78 -11.30 3.94
CA ASP A 345 6.42 -11.66 5.32
C ASP A 345 4.89 -11.79 5.47
N LEU A 346 4.14 -10.84 4.92
CA LEU A 346 2.68 -10.85 4.95
C LEU A 346 2.11 -12.10 4.27
N GLU A 347 2.60 -12.43 3.06
CA GLU A 347 2.24 -13.68 2.37
C GLU A 347 2.62 -14.92 3.17
N GLY A 348 3.83 -14.96 3.73
CA GLY A 348 4.30 -16.07 4.55
C GLY A 348 3.42 -16.31 5.78
N LYS A 349 2.97 -15.24 6.45
CA LYS A 349 2.04 -15.29 7.58
C LYS A 349 0.64 -15.75 7.16
N LEU A 350 0.14 -15.25 6.03
CA LEU A 350 -1.12 -15.73 5.45
C LEU A 350 -1.05 -17.22 5.14
N ARG A 351 0.05 -17.67 4.53
CA ARG A 351 0.30 -19.08 4.23
C ARG A 351 0.34 -19.93 5.50
N ALA A 352 1.03 -19.47 6.53
CA ALA A 352 1.10 -20.15 7.81
C ALA A 352 -0.29 -20.31 8.45
N GLU A 353 -1.10 -19.25 8.44
CA GLU A 353 -2.47 -19.26 8.96
C GLU A 353 -3.40 -20.18 8.16
N TYR A 354 -3.30 -20.17 6.83
CA TYR A 354 -4.03 -21.09 5.96
C TYR A 354 -3.68 -22.56 6.29
N LEU A 355 -2.39 -22.89 6.35
CA LEU A 355 -1.93 -24.25 6.64
C LEU A 355 -2.23 -24.68 8.09
N ARG A 356 -2.33 -23.74 9.04
CA ARG A 356 -2.74 -24.02 10.42
C ARG A 356 -4.17 -24.55 10.48
N VAL A 357 -5.08 -23.99 9.67
CA VAL A 357 -6.51 -24.34 9.69
C VAL A 357 -6.85 -25.48 8.71
N TYR A 358 -6.35 -25.42 7.49
CA TYR A 358 -6.67 -26.37 6.43
C TYR A 358 -5.68 -27.55 6.34
N GLY A 359 -4.60 -27.50 7.12
CA GLY A 359 -3.59 -28.56 7.24
C GLY A 359 -2.39 -28.38 6.31
N THR A 360 -1.24 -28.93 6.70
CA THR A 360 0.04 -28.78 5.99
C THR A 360 0.09 -29.42 4.59
N GLY A 361 -0.92 -30.22 4.23
CA GLY A 361 -1.07 -30.81 2.90
C GLY A 361 -2.03 -30.05 1.98
N ALA A 362 -2.63 -28.95 2.45
CA ALA A 362 -3.49 -28.11 1.62
C ALA A 362 -2.67 -27.45 0.48
N SER A 363 -3.29 -27.27 -0.69
CA SER A 363 -2.60 -26.64 -1.82
C SER A 363 -2.44 -25.15 -1.58
N VAL A 364 -1.22 -24.63 -1.77
CA VAL A 364 -0.89 -23.20 -1.71
C VAL A 364 -0.63 -22.60 -3.10
N THR A 365 -1.03 -23.31 -4.15
CA THR A 365 -0.85 -22.91 -5.57
C THR A 365 -2.13 -23.06 -6.39
N GLY A 366 -3.23 -23.46 -5.75
CA GLY A 366 -4.52 -23.68 -6.38
C GLY A 366 -5.57 -22.67 -5.93
N GLN A 367 -6.74 -22.72 -6.57
CA GLN A 367 -7.83 -21.77 -6.38
C GLN A 367 -8.18 -21.49 -4.90
N ALA A 368 -8.28 -22.51 -4.06
CA ALA A 368 -8.67 -22.33 -2.65
C ALA A 368 -7.72 -21.43 -1.83
N TYR A 369 -6.42 -21.41 -2.15
CA TYR A 369 -5.50 -20.49 -1.48
C TYR A 369 -5.56 -19.08 -2.10
N ALA A 370 -5.85 -18.98 -3.41
CA ALA A 370 -6.12 -17.70 -4.03
C ALA A 370 -7.41 -17.05 -3.47
N ASP A 371 -8.48 -17.82 -3.28
CA ASP A 371 -9.72 -17.37 -2.61
C ASP A 371 -9.43 -16.91 -1.18
N PHE A 372 -8.57 -17.62 -0.45
CA PHE A 372 -8.18 -17.22 0.90
C PHE A 372 -7.40 -15.88 0.94
N ILE A 373 -6.44 -15.68 0.03
CA ILE A 373 -5.72 -14.39 -0.09
C ILE A 373 -6.70 -13.28 -0.47
N LEU A 374 -7.60 -13.52 -1.42
CA LEU A 374 -8.62 -12.56 -1.82
C LEU A 374 -9.54 -12.19 -0.66
N GLY A 375 -10.04 -13.19 0.07
CA GLY A 375 -10.88 -13.00 1.25
C GLY A 375 -10.17 -12.22 2.35
N PHE A 376 -8.87 -12.44 2.55
CA PHE A 376 -8.07 -11.62 3.46
C PHE A 376 -8.09 -10.13 3.06
N VAL A 377 -7.86 -9.81 1.78
CA VAL A 377 -7.86 -8.42 1.29
C VAL A 377 -9.26 -7.79 1.36
N GLN A 378 -10.30 -8.49 0.91
CA GLN A 378 -11.69 -8.01 0.96
C GLN A 378 -12.15 -7.65 2.39
N ILE A 379 -11.68 -8.41 3.38
CA ILE A 379 -12.18 -8.26 4.75
C ILE A 379 -11.35 -7.28 5.58
N ASN A 380 -10.02 -7.23 5.40
CA ASN A 380 -9.15 -6.49 6.33
C ASN A 380 -8.89 -5.02 5.94
N TRP A 381 -9.32 -4.58 4.75
CA TRP A 381 -9.18 -3.18 4.32
C TRP A 381 -10.53 -2.49 4.19
N TYR A 382 -10.59 -1.28 4.72
CA TYR A 382 -11.73 -0.40 4.54
C TYR A 382 -11.69 0.27 3.17
N TYR A 383 -12.83 0.31 2.49
CA TYR A 383 -12.97 1.05 1.25
C TYR A 383 -13.16 2.54 1.55
N GLU A 384 -12.20 3.37 1.16
CA GLU A 384 -12.23 4.83 1.30
C GLU A 384 -11.84 5.48 -0.01
N TYR A 385 -12.52 6.57 -0.38
CA TYR A 385 -12.18 7.29 -1.61
C TYR A 385 -10.94 8.17 -1.42
N ASP A 386 -10.15 8.33 -2.49
CA ASP A 386 -8.95 9.16 -2.47
C ASP A 386 -9.12 10.58 -1.92
N HIS A 387 -10.22 11.23 -2.26
CA HIS A 387 -10.46 12.60 -1.83
C HIS A 387 -10.72 12.72 -0.32
N GLU A 388 -11.08 11.62 0.34
CA GLU A 388 -11.21 11.52 1.80
C GLU A 388 -9.89 11.07 2.46
N GLN A 389 -9.16 10.13 1.84
CA GLN A 389 -7.94 9.55 2.39
C GLN A 389 -6.69 10.43 2.18
N TYR A 390 -6.52 10.94 0.97
CA TYR A 390 -5.34 11.71 0.57
C TYR A 390 -5.60 13.21 0.56
N VAL A 391 -6.88 13.64 0.69
CA VAL A 391 -7.40 15.02 0.72
C VAL A 391 -6.48 15.96 -0.05
N THR A 392 -6.46 15.83 -1.38
CA THR A 392 -5.88 16.88 -2.20
C THR A 392 -6.85 18.04 -2.37
N PHE A 393 -6.39 19.25 -2.73
CA PHE A 393 -7.21 20.48 -2.79
C PHE A 393 -8.42 20.42 -3.78
N SER A 394 -8.86 19.23 -4.21
CA SER A 394 -10.00 19.02 -5.11
C SER A 394 -10.74 17.70 -4.84
N ASP A 395 -12.04 17.68 -5.12
CA ASP A 395 -12.89 16.47 -5.10
C ASP A 395 -12.62 15.49 -6.27
N ASN A 396 -11.59 15.71 -7.10
CA ASN A 396 -11.30 14.86 -8.28
C ASN A 396 -9.86 14.35 -8.22
N VAL A 397 -9.67 13.29 -7.44
CA VAL A 397 -8.39 12.59 -7.24
C VAL A 397 -8.60 11.13 -7.62
N ASP A 398 -7.57 10.54 -8.24
CA ASP A 398 -7.45 9.14 -8.65
C ASP A 398 -5.98 8.74 -8.35
N TYR A 399 -5.71 8.37 -7.10
CA TYR A 399 -4.41 8.19 -6.48
C TYR A 399 -4.17 6.72 -6.17
N TRP A 400 -3.52 6.05 -7.11
CA TRP A 400 -3.15 4.66 -7.01
C TRP A 400 -1.95 4.50 -6.09
N THR A 401 -2.08 3.63 -5.09
CA THR A 401 -1.03 3.45 -4.10
C THR A 401 -0.14 2.25 -4.32
N PHE A 402 1.11 2.36 -3.84
CA PHE A 402 1.92 1.17 -3.63
C PHE A 402 1.34 0.36 -2.44
N PRO A 403 1.50 -0.97 -2.43
CA PRO A 403 0.98 -1.84 -1.37
C PRO A 403 1.31 -1.40 0.06
N MET A 404 2.49 -0.79 0.25
CA MET A 404 2.92 -0.31 1.58
C MET A 404 2.13 0.88 2.08
N GLU A 405 1.66 1.76 1.20
CA GLU A 405 0.75 2.84 1.58
C GLU A 405 -0.60 2.28 2.00
N THR A 406 -1.18 1.33 1.24
CA THR A 406 -2.44 0.64 1.60
C THR A 406 -2.33 -0.14 2.92
N ILE A 407 -1.21 -0.84 3.15
CA ILE A 407 -0.93 -1.51 4.42
C ILE A 407 -0.81 -0.49 5.56
N TYR A 408 -0.13 0.64 5.32
CA TYR A 408 0.10 1.69 6.31
C TYR A 408 -1.11 2.57 6.59
N SER A 409 -2.05 2.74 5.67
CA SER A 409 -3.32 3.43 5.93
C SER A 409 -4.35 2.47 6.55
N GLY A 410 -4.35 1.21 6.13
CA GLY A 410 -5.40 0.22 6.47
C GLY A 410 -6.71 0.46 5.72
N CYS A 411 -6.66 1.30 4.68
CA CYS A 411 -7.79 1.60 3.80
C CYS A 411 -7.30 1.99 2.40
N GLY A 412 -8.20 1.93 1.43
CA GLY A 412 -7.96 2.32 0.03
C GLY A 412 -9.17 1.94 -0.81
N ASP A 413 -9.28 2.48 -2.01
CA ASP A 413 -10.39 2.18 -2.92
C ASP A 413 -10.05 1.00 -3.86
N CYS A 414 -10.60 1.01 -5.08
CA CYS A 414 -10.61 -0.16 -5.95
C CYS A 414 -9.20 -0.53 -6.42
N GLU A 415 -8.43 0.45 -6.84
CA GLU A 415 -7.06 0.28 -7.32
C GLU A 415 -6.10 -0.11 -6.21
N ASP A 416 -6.20 0.53 -5.04
CA ASP A 416 -5.31 0.33 -3.90
C ASP A 416 -5.35 -1.12 -3.43
N THR A 417 -6.57 -1.60 -3.20
CA THR A 417 -6.79 -2.98 -2.75
C THR A 417 -6.51 -4.00 -3.85
N SER A 418 -6.76 -3.65 -5.12
CA SER A 418 -6.42 -4.51 -6.26
C SER A 418 -4.92 -4.67 -6.46
N VAL A 419 -4.16 -3.57 -6.34
CA VAL A 419 -2.70 -3.56 -6.42
C VAL A 419 -2.10 -4.39 -5.29
N LEU A 420 -2.59 -4.22 -4.05
CA LEU A 420 -2.15 -5.02 -2.90
C LEU A 420 -2.44 -6.51 -3.12
N CYS A 421 -3.68 -6.86 -3.52
CA CYS A 421 -4.08 -8.25 -3.77
C CYS A 421 -3.24 -8.90 -4.87
N THR A 422 -3.02 -8.18 -5.98
CA THR A 422 -2.17 -8.62 -7.10
C THR A 422 -0.73 -8.89 -6.63
N THR A 423 -0.19 -8.01 -5.78
CA THR A 423 1.18 -8.16 -5.26
C THR A 423 1.28 -9.37 -4.31
N LEU A 424 0.25 -9.63 -3.50
CA LEU A 424 0.18 -10.83 -2.65
C LEU A 424 0.06 -12.11 -3.47
N PHE A 425 -0.74 -12.12 -4.54
CA PHE A 425 -0.79 -13.26 -5.46
C PHE A 425 0.57 -13.55 -6.11
N ALA A 426 1.25 -12.50 -6.57
CA ALA A 426 2.59 -12.62 -7.14
C ALA A 426 3.60 -13.15 -6.10
N ALA A 427 3.55 -12.66 -4.86
CA ALA A 427 4.38 -13.16 -3.75
C ALA A 427 4.09 -14.64 -3.43
N ALA A 428 2.84 -15.07 -3.54
CA ALA A 428 2.44 -16.46 -3.36
C ALA A 428 2.83 -17.36 -4.55
N GLY A 429 3.35 -16.78 -5.64
CA GLY A 429 3.83 -17.49 -6.82
C GLY A 429 2.81 -17.66 -7.96
N TYR A 430 1.65 -17.01 -7.87
CA TYR A 430 0.69 -16.96 -8.97
C TYR A 430 1.16 -15.97 -10.05
N ALA A 431 0.82 -16.27 -11.30
CA ALA A 431 0.82 -15.22 -12.32
C ALA A 431 -0.42 -14.33 -12.08
N ALA A 432 -0.20 -13.03 -11.94
CA ALA A 432 -1.23 -12.07 -11.53
C ALA A 432 -1.23 -10.82 -12.41
N GLY A 433 -2.21 -9.95 -12.25
CA GLY A 433 -2.35 -8.71 -12.99
C GLY A 433 -3.44 -7.83 -12.42
N VAL A 434 -3.69 -6.70 -13.06
CA VAL A 434 -4.76 -5.76 -12.71
C VAL A 434 -5.66 -5.56 -13.93
N TYR A 435 -6.96 -5.66 -13.71
CA TYR A 435 -7.98 -5.21 -14.65
C TYR A 435 -8.25 -3.72 -14.44
N ASP A 436 -8.08 -2.94 -15.49
CA ASP A 436 -8.59 -1.56 -15.62
C ASP A 436 -9.95 -1.63 -16.29
N ILE A 437 -10.97 -1.26 -15.53
CA ILE A 437 -12.38 -1.34 -15.89
C ILE A 437 -12.92 0.11 -15.86
N PRO A 438 -13.82 0.52 -16.76
CA PRO A 438 -14.37 1.88 -16.71
C PRO A 438 -14.94 2.25 -15.34
N GLY A 439 -14.22 3.11 -14.60
CA GLY A 439 -14.60 3.57 -13.27
C GLY A 439 -14.38 2.55 -12.14
N HIS A 440 -13.58 1.51 -12.35
CA HIS A 440 -13.26 0.49 -11.36
C HIS A 440 -11.90 -0.16 -11.65
N ALA A 441 -11.26 -0.72 -10.63
CA ALA A 441 -10.09 -1.57 -10.79
C ALA A 441 -10.31 -2.90 -10.07
N MET A 442 -9.73 -3.97 -10.61
CA MET A 442 -9.88 -5.30 -10.04
C MET A 442 -8.58 -6.08 -10.15
N SER A 443 -8.22 -6.83 -9.11
CA SER A 443 -7.10 -7.77 -9.18
C SER A 443 -7.40 -8.90 -10.19
N ALA A 444 -6.37 -9.53 -10.72
CA ALA A 444 -6.50 -10.66 -11.63
C ALA A 444 -5.49 -11.75 -11.27
N VAL A 445 -5.91 -13.01 -11.34
CA VAL A 445 -5.03 -14.15 -11.05
C VAL A 445 -5.24 -15.27 -12.07
N CYS A 446 -4.12 -15.86 -12.51
CA CYS A 446 -4.12 -17.00 -13.40
C CYS A 446 -4.24 -18.30 -12.59
N ILE A 447 -5.36 -19.01 -12.76
CA ILE A 447 -5.63 -20.26 -12.05
C ILE A 447 -5.66 -21.41 -13.04
N GLU A 448 -4.76 -22.38 -12.85
CA GLU A 448 -4.82 -23.66 -13.55
C GLU A 448 -5.90 -24.55 -12.91
N GLY A 449 -6.72 -25.20 -13.74
CA GLY A 449 -7.79 -26.08 -13.27
C GLY A 449 -8.93 -25.34 -12.55
N TYR A 450 -9.18 -24.07 -12.92
CA TYR A 450 -10.25 -23.26 -12.36
C TYR A 450 -11.61 -23.98 -12.38
N GLU A 451 -12.28 -23.97 -11.23
CA GLU A 451 -13.64 -24.44 -11.06
C GLU A 451 -14.52 -23.22 -10.76
N ALA A 452 -15.44 -22.93 -11.69
CA ALA A 452 -16.33 -21.79 -11.53
C ALA A 452 -17.18 -21.95 -10.26
N PRO A 453 -17.17 -20.97 -9.35
CA PRO A 453 -17.96 -21.01 -8.13
C PRO A 453 -19.46 -20.93 -8.45
N GLU A 454 -20.29 -21.44 -7.55
CA GLU A 454 -21.73 -21.24 -7.65
C GLU A 454 -22.04 -19.75 -7.41
N SER A 455 -22.60 -19.07 -8.40
CA SER A 455 -23.03 -17.68 -8.26
C SER A 455 -24.04 -17.57 -7.11
N SER A 456 -23.68 -16.78 -6.10
CA SER A 456 -24.47 -16.62 -4.87
C SER A 456 -25.62 -15.62 -5.02
N SER A 457 -25.54 -14.72 -6.01
CA SER A 457 -26.49 -13.62 -6.19
C SER A 457 -26.90 -13.41 -7.66
N ALA A 458 -28.16 -13.00 -7.87
CA ALA A 458 -28.66 -12.59 -9.18
C ALA A 458 -27.93 -11.33 -9.64
N GLY A 459 -26.92 -11.48 -10.50
CA GLY A 459 -26.11 -10.37 -11.00
C GLY A 459 -24.60 -10.63 -10.99
N ASP A 460 -24.12 -11.68 -10.34
CA ASP A 460 -22.69 -12.03 -10.40
C ASP A 460 -22.35 -12.66 -11.76
N ARG A 461 -21.18 -12.33 -12.29
CA ARG A 461 -20.65 -12.90 -13.54
C ARG A 461 -19.20 -13.30 -13.35
N ILE A 462 -18.78 -14.28 -14.16
CA ILE A 462 -17.37 -14.64 -14.24
C ILE A 462 -16.65 -13.65 -15.16
N LEU A 463 -15.75 -12.84 -14.59
CA LEU A 463 -14.81 -12.04 -15.38
C LEU A 463 -13.55 -12.87 -15.63
N TYR A 464 -13.20 -13.05 -16.90
CA TYR A 464 -11.97 -13.73 -17.28
C TYR A 464 -11.41 -13.23 -18.61
N THR A 465 -10.10 -13.41 -18.79
CA THR A 465 -9.38 -13.19 -20.05
C THR A 465 -8.52 -14.40 -20.36
N ASP A 466 -8.81 -15.07 -21.48
CA ASP A 466 -7.96 -16.12 -22.03
C ASP A 466 -6.89 -15.47 -22.92
N ILE A 467 -5.64 -15.49 -22.47
CA ILE A 467 -4.49 -14.94 -23.22
C ILE A 467 -3.85 -15.98 -24.17
N GLY A 468 -4.45 -17.17 -24.28
CA GLY A 468 -3.94 -18.30 -25.03
C GLY A 468 -2.89 -19.11 -24.28
N GLY A 469 -2.51 -20.25 -24.85
CA GLY A 469 -1.50 -21.14 -24.26
C GLY A 469 -1.95 -21.85 -22.98
N GLY A 470 -3.25 -21.88 -22.69
CA GLY A 470 -3.82 -22.47 -21.48
C GLY A 470 -3.81 -21.55 -20.26
N LYS A 471 -3.46 -20.27 -20.43
CA LYS A 471 -3.46 -19.27 -19.35
C LYS A 471 -4.73 -18.43 -19.40
N VAL A 472 -5.50 -18.51 -18.33
CA VAL A 472 -6.74 -17.75 -18.16
C VAL A 472 -6.64 -16.97 -16.85
N TYR A 473 -6.79 -15.65 -16.95
CA TYR A 473 -6.80 -14.75 -15.80
C TYR A 473 -8.24 -14.48 -15.38
N TYR A 474 -8.55 -14.70 -14.12
CA TYR A 474 -9.87 -14.48 -13.53
C TYR A 474 -9.85 -13.22 -12.68
N GLY A 475 -10.93 -12.44 -12.73
CA GLY A 475 -11.08 -11.21 -11.94
C GLY A 475 -11.28 -11.50 -10.45
N CYS A 476 -10.71 -10.67 -9.60
CA CYS A 476 -10.73 -10.79 -8.15
C CYS A 476 -11.26 -9.49 -7.55
N GLU A 477 -12.56 -9.43 -7.27
CA GLU A 477 -13.21 -8.24 -6.71
C GLU A 477 -12.71 -7.96 -5.29
N THR A 478 -11.98 -6.87 -5.08
CA THR A 478 -11.40 -6.53 -3.76
C THR A 478 -12.25 -5.57 -2.94
N THR A 479 -13.25 -4.91 -3.54
CA THR A 479 -14.00 -3.82 -2.88
C THR A 479 -15.26 -4.28 -2.14
N THR A 480 -15.39 -5.59 -1.91
CA THR A 480 -16.52 -6.19 -1.20
C THR A 480 -16.23 -6.32 0.29
N ALA A 481 -17.23 -6.06 1.14
CA ALA A 481 -17.14 -6.24 2.59
C ALA A 481 -17.41 -7.68 3.06
N TYR A 482 -17.42 -8.63 2.14
CA TYR A 482 -17.61 -10.06 2.40
C TYR A 482 -16.83 -10.87 1.37
N HIS A 483 -16.54 -12.12 1.75
CA HIS A 483 -15.87 -13.05 0.86
C HIS A 483 -16.61 -13.23 -0.46
N MET A 484 -15.89 -13.00 -1.57
CA MET A 484 -16.32 -13.35 -2.92
C MET A 484 -15.17 -14.09 -3.62
N ASP A 485 -15.47 -15.29 -4.11
CA ASP A 485 -14.52 -16.20 -4.74
C ASP A 485 -13.89 -15.60 -6.01
N VAL A 486 -12.70 -16.08 -6.35
CA VAL A 486 -12.00 -15.74 -7.59
C VAL A 486 -12.89 -15.98 -8.83
N GLY A 487 -12.88 -14.99 -9.72
CA GLY A 487 -13.62 -14.95 -10.96
C GLY A 487 -14.99 -14.27 -10.83
N LEU A 488 -15.61 -14.26 -9.65
CA LEU A 488 -16.89 -13.58 -9.47
C LEU A 488 -16.68 -12.06 -9.41
N ALA A 489 -17.55 -11.36 -10.13
CA ALA A 489 -17.65 -9.91 -10.09
C ALA A 489 -19.12 -9.47 -10.27
N ASP A 490 -19.49 -8.37 -9.61
CA ASP A 490 -20.82 -7.78 -9.77
C ASP A 490 -20.96 -7.23 -11.20
N SER A 491 -21.98 -7.68 -11.93
CA SER A 491 -22.23 -7.21 -13.30
C SER A 491 -22.33 -5.70 -13.43
N ARG A 492 -22.74 -4.97 -12.38
CA ARG A 492 -22.79 -3.50 -12.38
C ARG A 492 -21.43 -2.83 -12.50
N LEU A 493 -20.36 -3.53 -12.09
CA LEU A 493 -18.98 -3.02 -12.15
C LEU A 493 -18.35 -3.31 -13.52
N ILE A 494 -18.72 -4.43 -14.13
CA ILE A 494 -18.02 -4.95 -15.32
C ILE A 494 -18.85 -4.87 -16.61
N CYS A 495 -20.13 -4.53 -16.54
CA CYS A 495 -21.02 -4.44 -17.70
C CYS A 495 -21.48 -3.00 -17.97
N ASP A 496 -21.65 -2.67 -19.25
CA ASP A 496 -22.30 -1.42 -19.66
C ASP A 496 -23.79 -1.47 -19.29
N GLU A 497 -24.24 -0.47 -18.53
CA GLU A 497 -25.61 -0.41 -18.00
C GLU A 497 -26.71 -0.43 -19.09
N LYS A 498 -26.39 0.03 -20.30
CA LYS A 498 -27.36 0.10 -21.41
C LYS A 498 -27.47 -1.22 -22.16
N THR A 499 -26.36 -1.95 -22.30
CA THR A 499 -26.30 -3.19 -23.08
C THR A 499 -26.43 -4.45 -22.23
N GLY A 500 -25.98 -4.40 -20.97
CA GLY A 500 -25.82 -5.57 -20.10
C GLY A 500 -24.68 -6.51 -20.53
N GLU A 501 -23.87 -6.10 -21.51
CA GLU A 501 -22.66 -6.81 -21.95
C GLU A 501 -21.44 -6.29 -21.19
N LEU A 502 -20.38 -7.10 -21.11
CA LEU A 502 -19.12 -6.66 -20.53
C LEU A 502 -18.59 -5.42 -21.27
N TYR A 503 -17.92 -4.51 -20.56
CA TYR A 503 -17.28 -3.37 -21.21
C TYR A 503 -16.23 -3.85 -22.22
N ASP A 504 -16.36 -3.44 -23.48
CA ASP A 504 -15.37 -3.72 -24.54
C ASP A 504 -13.99 -3.12 -24.24
N SER A 505 -13.92 -2.15 -23.33
CA SER A 505 -12.70 -1.41 -22.98
C SER A 505 -11.96 -1.97 -21.76
N ILE A 506 -12.39 -3.08 -21.18
CA ILE A 506 -11.65 -3.73 -20.07
C ILE A 506 -10.26 -4.13 -20.57
N LYS A 507 -9.23 -3.76 -19.81
CA LYS A 507 -7.84 -4.11 -20.10
C LYS A 507 -7.25 -4.90 -18.96
N LEU A 508 -6.48 -5.93 -19.29
CA LEU A 508 -5.66 -6.67 -18.35
C LEU A 508 -4.20 -6.21 -18.50
N TYR A 509 -3.61 -5.73 -17.42
CA TYR A 509 -2.17 -5.49 -17.28
C TYR A 509 -1.59 -6.63 -16.46
N MET A 510 -0.63 -7.39 -17.01
CA MET A 510 -0.07 -8.58 -16.37
C MET A 510 1.26 -8.25 -15.70
N LEU A 511 1.55 -8.91 -14.56
CA LEU A 511 2.82 -8.81 -13.84
C LEU A 511 3.87 -9.79 -14.36
#